data_AF-A0A9R1RLG5-F1
#
_entry.id   AF-A0A9R1RLG5-F1
#
_cell.length_a   1.000
_cell.length_b   1.000
_cell.length_c   1.000
_cell.angle_alpha   90.00
_cell.angle_beta   90.00
_cell.angle_gamma   90.00
#
_symmetry.space_group_name_H-M   'P 1'
#
loop_
_entity.id
_entity.type
_entity.pdbx_description
1 polymer ?
#
loop_
_entity_poly.entity_id
_entity_poly.type
_entity_poly.pdbx_seq_one_letter_code
_entity_poly.pdbx_strand_id
1 'polypeptide(L)'
;MAMDAERRQAELIEQFSAQAAALSSAPQLAALVLEATSHPALFAFSELLTLPALSKLTGTQYASSLDLLRLFAYGTLKDYKSKISPFA
;
A
#
# COMPACT_ATOMS: atom_id res chain seq x y z
N MET A 1 24.94 -4.44 -1.76
CA MET A 1 24.19 -3.17 -1.61
C MET A 1 22.80 -3.24 -2.25
N ALA A 2 22.64 -3.46 -3.57
CA ALA A 2 21.28 -3.62 -4.16
C ALA A 2 20.53 -4.85 -3.61
N MET A 3 21.21 -5.99 -3.51
CA MET A 3 20.65 -7.23 -2.94
C MET A 3 20.22 -7.13 -1.47
N ASP A 4 20.88 -6.28 -0.68
CA ASP A 4 20.56 -6.11 0.74
C ASP A 4 19.25 -5.31 0.93
N ALA A 5 19.02 -4.31 0.06
CA ALA A 5 17.80 -3.52 0.06
C ALA A 5 16.58 -4.34 -0.40
N GLU A 6 16.73 -5.14 -1.46
CA GLU A 6 15.68 -6.05 -1.94
C GLU A 6 15.29 -7.10 -0.91
N ARG A 7 16.28 -7.73 -0.24
CA ARG A 7 16.02 -8.69 0.84
C ARG A 7 15.26 -8.07 2.00
N ARG A 8 15.71 -6.89 2.46
CA ARG A 8 15.07 -6.18 3.55
C ARG A 8 13.65 -5.75 3.19
N GLN A 9 13.41 -5.37 1.93
CA GLN A 9 12.06 -5.11 1.46
C GLN A 9 11.19 -6.38 1.49
N ALA A 10 11.69 -7.51 0.97
CA ALA A 10 10.93 -8.76 0.95
C ALA A 10 10.50 -9.20 2.37
N GLU A 11 11.41 -9.10 3.35
CA GLU A 11 11.10 -9.36 4.76
C GLU A 11 9.99 -8.44 5.29
N LEU A 12 10.04 -7.15 4.95
CA LEU A 12 9.01 -6.18 5.35
C LEU A 12 7.66 -6.49 4.68
N ILE A 13 7.64 -6.81 3.38
CA ILE A 13 6.41 -7.19 2.67
C ILE A 13 5.78 -8.41 3.33
N GLU A 14 6.58 -9.43 3.65
CA GLU A 14 6.10 -10.62 4.34
C GLU A 14 5.52 -10.26 5.72
N GLN A 15 6.22 -9.45 6.51
CA GLN A 15 5.73 -8.97 7.81
C GLN A 15 4.40 -8.20 7.70
N PHE A 16 4.31 -7.23 6.79
CA PHE A 16 3.10 -6.44 6.57
C PHE A 16 1.95 -7.30 6.03
N SER A 17 2.25 -8.31 5.19
CA SER A 17 1.25 -9.25 4.68
C SER A 17 0.67 -10.12 5.80
N ALA A 18 1.51 -10.65 6.69
CA ALA A 18 1.10 -11.45 7.83
C ALA A 18 0.26 -10.63 8.82
N GLN A 19 0.69 -9.40 9.09
CA GLN A 19 -0.08 -8.46 9.90
C GLN A 19 -1.44 -8.14 9.24
N ALA A 20 -1.47 -7.81 7.95
CA ALA A 20 -2.73 -7.54 7.24
C ALA A 20 -3.67 -8.75 7.26
N ALA A 21 -3.15 -9.98 7.17
CA ALA A 21 -3.95 -11.20 7.28
C ALA A 21 -4.52 -11.40 8.70
N ALA A 22 -3.78 -11.03 9.74
CA ALA A 22 -4.25 -11.08 11.14
C ALA A 22 -5.25 -9.96 11.46
N LEU A 23 -5.12 -8.80 10.81
CA LEU A 23 -5.97 -7.64 11.02
C LEU A 23 -7.32 -7.80 10.31
N SER A 24 -8.40 -7.63 11.06
CA SER A 24 -9.76 -7.81 10.56
C SER A 24 -10.51 -6.49 10.35
N SER A 25 -10.02 -5.40 10.92
CA SER A 25 -10.71 -4.11 10.93
C SER A 25 -10.14 -3.14 9.89
N ALA A 26 -11.05 -2.42 9.21
CA ALA A 26 -10.69 -1.39 8.24
C ALA A 26 -9.75 -0.29 8.81
N PRO A 27 -9.96 0.29 10.00
CA PRO A 27 -9.03 1.29 10.54
C PRO A 27 -7.61 0.76 10.75
N GLN A 28 -7.45 -0.48 11.23
CA GLN A 28 -6.12 -1.05 11.45
C GLN A 28 -5.41 -1.34 10.13
N LEU A 29 -6.13 -1.84 9.13
CA LEU A 29 -5.59 -2.05 7.78
C LEU A 29 -5.16 -0.72 7.14
N ALA A 30 -5.91 0.36 7.34
CA ALA A 30 -5.54 1.68 6.84
C ALA A 30 -4.26 2.23 7.51
N ALA A 31 -4.12 2.03 8.82
CA ALA A 31 -2.90 2.40 9.55
C ALA A 31 -1.69 1.60 9.05
N LEU A 32 -1.86 0.29 8.79
CA LEU A 32 -0.82 -0.57 8.25
C LEU A 32 -0.36 -0.11 6.85
N VAL A 33 -1.30 0.29 5.99
CA VAL A 33 -0.97 0.85 4.67
C VAL A 33 -0.18 2.16 4.80
N LEU A 34 -0.55 3.03 5.74
CA LEU A 34 0.17 4.27 6.00
C LEU A 34 1.60 4.01 6.49
N GLU A 35 1.77 3.04 7.38
CA GLU A 35 3.09 2.65 7.90
C GLU A 35 3.96 2.08 6.79
N ALA A 36 3.43 1.15 5.98
CA ALA A 36 4.14 0.57 4.85
C ALA A 36 4.58 1.63 3.84
N THR A 37 3.68 2.55 3.46
CA THR A 37 3.98 3.63 2.49
C THR A 37 4.91 4.71 3.03
N SER A 38 5.06 4.83 4.36
CA SER A 38 6.00 5.74 5.01
C SER A 38 7.37 5.09 5.26
N HIS A 39 7.52 3.79 5.01
CA HIS A 39 8.72 3.05 5.36
C HIS A 39 9.82 3.23 4.29
N PRO A 40 11.02 3.76 4.64
CA PRO A 40 12.03 4.14 3.65
C PRO A 40 12.71 2.96 2.93
N ALA A 41 12.57 1.75 3.48
CA ALA A 41 13.05 0.51 2.85
C ALA A 41 12.00 -0.22 2.01
N LEU A 42 10.79 0.34 1.88
CA LEU A 42 9.72 -0.16 1.01
C LEU A 42 9.56 0.77 -0.19
N PHE A 43 9.73 0.22 -1.37
CA PHE A 43 9.67 0.93 -2.64
C PHE A 43 8.73 0.25 -3.65
N ALA A 44 8.41 -1.04 -3.46
CA ALA A 44 7.42 -1.78 -4.22
C ALA A 44 6.23 -2.17 -3.34
N PHE A 45 5.02 -1.89 -3.83
CA PHE A 45 3.77 -2.06 -3.06
C PHE A 45 2.74 -2.95 -3.77
N SER A 46 3.10 -3.49 -4.94
CA SER A 46 2.24 -4.36 -5.74
C SER A 46 1.82 -5.61 -4.98
N GLU A 47 2.73 -6.24 -4.23
CA GLU A 47 2.38 -7.41 -3.41
C GLU A 47 1.39 -7.08 -2.30
N LEU A 48 1.61 -5.99 -1.56
CA LEU A 48 0.66 -5.57 -0.51
C LEU A 48 -0.72 -5.28 -1.08
N LEU A 49 -0.80 -4.70 -2.28
CA LEU A 49 -2.07 -4.42 -2.93
C LEU A 49 -2.85 -5.66 -3.37
N THR A 50 -2.16 -6.78 -3.63
CA THR A 50 -2.82 -8.06 -3.93
C THR A 50 -3.44 -8.74 -2.70
N LEU A 51 -3.17 -8.23 -1.50
CA LEU A 51 -3.68 -8.83 -0.27
C LEU A 51 -5.21 -8.70 -0.19
N PRO A 52 -5.95 -9.82 -0.03
CA PRO A 52 -7.40 -9.80 0.03
C PRO A 52 -7.94 -9.06 1.26
N ALA A 53 -7.12 -8.93 2.32
CA ALA A 53 -7.46 -8.17 3.51
C ALA A 53 -7.76 -6.70 3.18
N LEU A 54 -7.02 -6.10 2.25
CA LEU A 54 -7.18 -4.69 1.90
C LEU A 54 -8.48 -4.42 1.14
N SER A 55 -9.11 -5.42 0.52
CA SER A 55 -10.43 -5.27 -0.12
C SER A 55 -11.49 -4.77 0.87
N LYS A 56 -11.33 -5.02 2.18
CA LYS A 56 -12.22 -4.50 3.24
C LYS A 56 -12.18 -2.98 3.39
N LEU A 57 -11.15 -2.31 2.86
CA LEU A 57 -11.05 -0.85 2.85
C LEU A 57 -11.92 -0.24 1.75
N THR A 58 -12.27 -1.01 0.70
CA THR A 58 -13.15 -0.53 -0.37
C THR A 58 -14.55 -0.24 0.17
N GLY A 59 -15.14 0.89 -0.21
CA GLY A 59 -16.45 1.32 0.29
C GLY A 59 -16.43 1.90 1.72
N THR A 60 -15.26 2.05 2.33
CA THR A 60 -15.10 2.72 3.63
C THR A 60 -14.45 4.09 3.46
N GLN A 61 -14.43 4.89 4.53
CA GLN A 61 -13.69 6.16 4.58
C GLN A 61 -12.17 6.02 4.34
N TYR A 62 -11.64 4.80 4.43
CA TYR A 62 -10.22 4.49 4.23
C TYR A 62 -9.88 4.06 2.79
N ALA A 63 -10.84 4.18 1.86
CA ALA A 63 -10.61 3.86 0.45
C ALA A 63 -9.46 4.69 -0.17
N SER A 64 -9.21 5.89 0.34
CA SER A 64 -8.08 6.75 -0.06
C SER A 64 -6.72 6.11 0.23
N SER A 65 -6.57 5.32 1.29
CA SER A 65 -5.33 4.57 1.57
C SER A 65 -5.06 3.51 0.49
N LEU A 66 -6.11 2.85 -0.01
CA LEU A 66 -6.00 1.92 -1.13
C LEU A 66 -5.61 2.62 -2.44
N ASP A 67 -6.18 3.80 -2.70
CA ASP A 67 -5.81 4.59 -3.88
C ASP A 67 -4.35 5.05 -3.85
N LEU A 68 -3.84 5.42 -2.67
CA LEU A 68 -2.41 5.69 -2.48
C LEU A 68 -1.57 4.45 -2.77
N LEU A 69 -1.92 3.30 -2.18
CA LEU A 69 -1.18 2.06 -2.42
C LEU A 69 -1.18 1.66 -3.91
N ARG A 70 -2.32 1.83 -4.61
CA ARG A 70 -2.44 1.64 -6.06
C ARG A 70 -1.55 2.58 -6.85
N LEU A 71 -1.45 3.83 -6.42
CA LEU A 71 -0.57 4.81 -7.05
C LEU A 71 0.89 4.42 -6.91
N PHE A 72 1.32 3.98 -5.73
CA PHE A 72 2.70 3.52 -5.52
C PHE A 72 3.02 2.19 -6.22
N ALA A 73 2.03 1.29 -6.34
CA ALA A 73 2.21 -0.02 -6.97
C ALA A 73 2.22 0.01 -8.51
N TYR A 74 1.30 0.77 -9.10
CA TYR A 74 1.04 0.76 -10.55
C TYR A 74 0.96 2.15 -11.16
N GLY A 75 0.83 3.18 -10.34
CA GLY A 75 0.66 4.54 -10.82
C GLY A 75 1.95 5.11 -11.36
N THR A 76 1.84 5.82 -12.48
CA THR A 76 2.86 6.79 -12.86
C THR A 76 2.57 8.11 -12.13
N LEU A 77 3.56 9.00 -12.00
CA LEU A 77 3.33 10.36 -11.46
C LEU A 77 2.20 11.11 -12.21
N LYS A 78 1.92 10.70 -13.45
CA LYS A 78 0.86 11.22 -14.32
C LYS A 78 -0.54 10.80 -13.84
N ASP A 79 -0.71 9.55 -13.41
CA ASP A 79 -1.98 9.04 -12.87
C ASP A 79 -2.42 9.76 -11.59
N TYR A 80 -1.46 10.10 -10.72
CA TYR A 80 -1.74 10.89 -9.52
C TYR A 80 -2.34 12.25 -9.87
N LYS A 81 -1.68 12.98 -10.79
CA LYS A 81 -2.10 14.33 -11.18
C LYS A 81 -3.49 14.36 -11.82
N SER A 82 -3.83 13.33 -12.60
CA SER A 82 -5.18 13.19 -13.15
C SER A 82 -6.25 12.92 -12.10
N LYS A 83 -5.94 12.16 -11.02
CA LYS A 83 -6.90 11.94 -9.92
C LYS A 83 -7.13 13.19 -9.05
N ILE A 84 -6.17 14.11 -9.01
CA ILE A 84 -6.26 15.37 -8.23
C ILE A 84 -6.96 16.47 -9.04
N SER A 85 -7.07 16.30 -10.36
CA SER A 85 -7.66 17.29 -11.26
C SER A 85 -8.99 16.79 -11.80
N PRO A 86 -10.11 16.97 -11.08
CA PRO A 86 -11.44 16.62 -11.60
C PRO A 86 -11.96 17.60 -12.67
N PHE A 87 -11.19 18.63 -13.05
CA PHE A 87 -11.58 19.65 -14.03
C PHE A 87 -10.42 19.99 -14.99
N ALA A 88 -10.15 19.12 -15.94
CA ALA A 88 -9.44 19.46 -17.18
C ALA A 88 -10.27 19.01 -18.38
#